data_AF-A0A432QKV3-F1
#
_entry.id   AF-A0A432QKV3-F1
#
_cell.length_a   1.000
_cell.length_b   1.000
_cell.length_c   1.000
_cell.angle_alpha   90.00
_cell.angle_beta   90.00
_cell.angle_gamma   90.00
#
_symmetry.space_group_name_H-M   'P 1'
#
loop_
_entity.id
_entity.type
_entity.pdbx_description
1 polymer ?
#
loop_
_entity_poly.entity_id
_entity_poly.type
_entity_poly.pdbx_seq_one_letter_code
_entity_poly.pdbx_strand_id
1 'polypeptide(L)'
;MRSTFIALCFLLIFPLISHAHRITIFARAEGKTIYGETSFSGNRKPVNVDISVFKSNDKTTPVLITKTDSQGKFSFVVPAGIVKEHPDLLLVVNTGEGHRAEWPMQAAEYLGTADKQTLHKKPAPANPGVMNILSGLASIFFIAGAIALLQARKKKK
;
A
#
# COMPACT_ATOMS: atom_id res chain seq x y z
N MET A 1 13.36 29.96 -29.32
CA MET A 1 13.21 28.55 -29.77
C MET A 1 14.04 27.57 -28.93
N ARG A 2 15.35 27.76 -28.74
CA ARG A 2 16.17 26.85 -27.89
C ARG A 2 15.83 26.91 -26.38
N SER A 3 15.63 28.11 -25.83
CA SER A 3 15.29 28.29 -24.41
C SER A 3 13.89 27.76 -24.04
N THR A 4 12.91 27.92 -24.95
CA THR A 4 11.55 27.38 -24.78
C THR A 4 11.52 25.84 -24.78
N PHE A 5 12.40 25.21 -25.58
CA PHE A 5 12.52 23.75 -25.61
C PHE A 5 13.14 23.20 -24.31
N ILE A 6 14.14 23.89 -23.76
CA ILE A 6 14.77 23.51 -22.48
C ILE A 6 13.78 23.67 -21.32
N ALA A 7 12.99 24.75 -21.30
CA ALA A 7 11.96 24.96 -20.27
C ALA A 7 10.86 23.89 -20.33
N LEU A 8 10.43 23.48 -21.54
CA LEU A 8 9.48 22.41 -21.74
C LEU A 8 10.03 21.05 -21.27
N CYS A 9 11.30 20.75 -21.57
CA CYS A 9 11.95 19.55 -21.06
C CYS A 9 12.03 19.53 -19.54
N PHE A 10 12.34 20.66 -18.89
CA PHE A 10 12.35 20.76 -17.43
C PHE A 10 10.97 20.52 -16.79
N LEU A 11 9.90 20.99 -17.43
CA LEU A 11 8.52 20.76 -16.96
C LEU A 11 8.13 19.28 -17.01
N LEU A 12 8.57 18.56 -18.05
CA LEU A 12 8.24 17.15 -18.27
C LEU A 12 9.00 16.18 -17.35
N ILE A 13 10.13 16.60 -16.77
CA ILE A 13 10.95 15.77 -15.89
C ILE A 13 10.54 15.94 -14.41
N PHE A 14 9.61 16.84 -14.09
CA PHE A 14 9.14 17.03 -12.72
C PHE A 14 8.07 15.96 -12.39
N PRO A 15 8.38 14.89 -11.62
CA PRO A 15 7.33 14.00 -11.16
C PRO A 15 6.45 14.78 -10.20
N LEU A 16 5.20 15.03 -10.59
CA LEU A 16 4.17 15.48 -9.65
C LEU A 16 4.00 14.36 -8.63
N ILE A 17 4.35 14.63 -7.38
CA ILE A 17 4.12 13.70 -6.27
C ILE A 17 2.60 13.53 -6.15
N SER A 18 2.08 12.43 -6.70
CA SER A 18 0.68 12.09 -6.51
C SER A 18 0.52 11.52 -5.11
N HIS A 19 -0.17 12.28 -4.25
CA HIS A 19 -0.67 11.76 -2.98
C HIS A 19 -1.87 10.87 -3.28
N ALA A 20 -1.62 9.64 -3.72
CA ALA A 20 -2.65 8.62 -3.73
C ALA A 20 -3.10 8.41 -2.27
N HIS A 21 -4.37 8.68 -2.00
CA HIS A 21 -4.95 8.48 -0.67
C HIS A 21 -4.88 7.00 -0.34
N ARG A 22 -4.14 6.66 0.72
CA ARG A 22 -3.92 5.26 1.10
C ARG A 22 -5.12 4.77 1.91
N ILE A 23 -5.70 3.65 1.50
CA ILE A 23 -6.59 2.85 2.35
C ILE A 23 -5.76 1.84 3.13
N THR A 24 -6.17 1.56 4.36
CA THR A 24 -5.61 0.50 5.19
C THR A 24 -6.71 -0.45 5.63
N ILE A 25 -6.36 -1.73 5.74
CA ILE A 25 -7.16 -2.78 6.36
C ILE A 25 -6.35 -3.36 7.51
N PHE A 26 -7.01 -3.64 8.61
CA PHE A 26 -6.50 -4.41 9.73
C PHE A 26 -7.52 -5.49 10.04
N ALA A 27 -7.06 -6.71 10.30
CA ALA A 27 -7.93 -7.79 10.74
C ALA A 27 -7.24 -8.61 11.84
N ARG A 28 -8.06 -9.20 12.69
CA ARG A 28 -7.66 -10.10 13.77
C ARG A 28 -8.67 -11.23 13.84
N ALA A 29 -8.22 -12.42 14.16
CA ALA A 29 -9.12 -13.50 14.49
C ALA A 29 -9.37 -13.60 15.99
N GLU A 30 -10.60 -13.95 16.36
CA GLU A 30 -11.00 -14.27 17.72
C GLU A 30 -11.89 -15.52 17.67
N GLY A 31 -11.26 -16.68 17.91
CA GLY A 31 -11.83 -17.97 17.54
C GLY A 31 -12.11 -18.04 16.04
N LYS A 32 -13.29 -18.53 15.66
CA LYS A 32 -13.72 -18.65 14.25
C LYS A 32 -14.26 -17.36 13.65
N THR A 33 -14.27 -16.26 14.41
CA THR A 33 -14.77 -14.97 13.96
C THR A 33 -13.59 -14.07 13.64
N ILE A 34 -13.59 -13.51 12.44
CA ILE A 34 -12.63 -12.49 12.04
C ILE A 34 -13.28 -11.14 12.24
N TYR A 35 -12.56 -10.26 12.92
CA TYR A 35 -12.90 -8.85 13.10
C TYR A 35 -11.88 -8.01 12.36
N GLY A 36 -12.32 -6.93 11.74
CA GLY A 36 -11.41 -5.99 11.14
C GLY A 36 -11.98 -4.61 10.98
N GLU A 37 -11.11 -3.72 10.55
CA GLU A 37 -11.41 -2.32 10.33
C GLU A 37 -10.63 -1.78 9.13
N THR A 38 -11.22 -0.77 8.51
CA THR A 38 -10.65 -0.07 7.38
C THR A 38 -10.62 1.43 7.65
N SER A 39 -9.62 2.11 7.09
CA SER A 39 -9.47 3.55 7.24
C SER A 39 -8.73 4.14 6.05
N PHE A 40 -9.11 5.34 5.63
CA PHE A 40 -8.25 6.17 4.79
C PHE A 40 -7.19 6.88 5.65
N SER A 41 -6.10 7.34 5.02
CA SER A 41 -5.00 8.08 5.66
C SER A 41 -5.43 9.34 6.41
N GLY A 42 -6.61 9.90 6.13
CA GLY A 42 -7.22 11.02 6.86
C GLY A 42 -8.24 10.61 7.94
N ASN A 43 -8.16 9.37 8.45
CA ASN A 43 -9.07 8.77 9.44
C ASN A 43 -10.55 8.67 9.02
N ARG A 44 -10.89 9.01 7.77
CA ARG A 44 -12.20 8.76 7.17
C ARG A 44 -12.45 7.26 7.05
N LYS A 45 -13.68 6.83 7.32
CA LYS A 45 -14.07 5.41 7.31
C LYS A 45 -14.75 5.04 5.99
N PRO A 46 -14.25 4.04 5.25
CA PRO A 46 -14.96 3.49 4.11
C PRO A 46 -16.24 2.79 4.58
N VAL A 47 -17.42 3.24 4.15
CA VAL A 47 -18.72 2.71 4.58
C VAL A 47 -19.35 1.90 3.43
N ASN A 48 -19.95 0.75 3.75
CA ASN A 48 -20.64 -0.12 2.79
C ASN A 48 -19.72 -0.66 1.66
N VAL A 49 -18.43 -0.79 1.96
CA VAL A 49 -17.39 -1.22 1.03
C VAL A 49 -17.17 -2.73 1.16
N ASP A 50 -16.98 -3.39 0.01
CA ASP A 50 -16.71 -4.83 -0.01
C ASP A 50 -15.31 -5.17 0.55
N ILE A 51 -15.32 -6.16 1.44
CA ILE A 51 -14.15 -6.89 1.91
C ILE A 51 -14.24 -8.29 1.33
N SER A 52 -13.42 -8.55 0.31
CA SER A 52 -13.34 -9.85 -0.35
C SER A 52 -12.29 -10.71 0.33
N VAL A 53 -12.67 -11.92 0.70
CA VAL A 53 -11.79 -12.89 1.36
C VAL A 53 -11.44 -13.97 0.36
N PHE A 54 -10.15 -14.21 0.14
CA PHE A 54 -9.63 -15.23 -0.77
C PHE A 54 -8.81 -16.26 0.00
N LYS A 55 -8.63 -17.44 -0.58
CA LYS A 55 -7.54 -18.33 -0.15
C LYS A 55 -6.23 -17.75 -0.68
N SER A 56 -5.16 -17.74 0.12
CA SER A 56 -3.89 -17.12 -0.30
C SER A 56 -3.28 -17.79 -1.55
N ASN A 57 -3.59 -19.06 -1.80
CA ASN A 57 -3.19 -19.82 -2.98
C ASN A 57 -4.11 -19.61 -4.21
N ASP A 58 -5.28 -19.01 -4.04
CA ASP A 58 -6.22 -18.74 -5.13
C ASP A 58 -6.96 -17.40 -4.91
N LYS A 59 -6.55 -16.40 -5.70
CA LYS A 59 -7.11 -15.04 -5.67
C LYS A 59 -8.17 -14.80 -6.75
N THR A 60 -8.62 -15.84 -7.45
CA THR A 60 -9.58 -15.70 -8.56
C THR A 60 -11.01 -15.53 -8.07
N THR A 61 -11.41 -16.36 -7.09
CA THR A 61 -12.78 -16.39 -6.59
C THR A 61 -12.78 -16.18 -5.07
N PRO A 62 -13.50 -15.16 -4.55
CA PRO A 62 -13.58 -14.96 -3.12
C PRO A 62 -14.39 -16.09 -2.46
N VAL A 63 -13.90 -16.58 -1.32
CA VAL A 63 -14.59 -17.56 -0.49
C VAL A 63 -15.72 -16.93 0.32
N LEU A 64 -15.64 -15.63 0.53
CA LEU A 64 -16.63 -14.81 1.22
C LEU A 64 -16.47 -13.35 0.80
N ILE A 65 -17.58 -12.62 0.73
CA ILE A 65 -17.59 -11.16 0.64
C ILE A 65 -18.42 -10.65 1.82
N THR A 66 -17.89 -9.67 2.55
CA THR A 66 -18.63 -8.92 3.58
C THR A 66 -18.52 -7.42 3.30
N LYS A 67 -19.24 -6.59 4.05
CA LYS A 67 -19.22 -5.13 3.91
C LYS A 67 -18.82 -4.43 5.19
N THR A 68 -18.18 -3.28 5.04
CA THR A 68 -17.89 -2.39 6.17
C THR A 68 -19.14 -1.66 6.65
N ASP A 69 -19.23 -1.46 7.97
CA ASP A 69 -20.28 -0.68 8.61
C ASP A 69 -20.00 0.84 8.58
N SER A 70 -20.85 1.61 9.29
CA SER A 70 -20.71 3.07 9.40
C SER A 70 -19.41 3.55 10.07
N GLN A 71 -18.72 2.66 10.79
CA GLN A 71 -17.44 2.91 11.45
C GLN A 71 -16.25 2.35 10.66
N GLY A 72 -16.49 1.82 9.45
CA GLY A 72 -15.46 1.18 8.62
C GLY A 72 -15.04 -0.20 9.13
N LYS A 73 -15.81 -0.80 10.05
CA LYS A 73 -15.53 -2.11 10.65
C LYS A 73 -16.25 -3.21 9.91
N PHE A 74 -15.73 -4.42 9.98
CA PHE A 74 -16.37 -5.61 9.45
C PHE A 74 -16.14 -6.78 10.39
N SER A 75 -17.04 -7.74 10.35
CA SER A 75 -16.87 -9.02 11.04
C SER A 75 -17.58 -10.13 10.30
N PHE A 76 -17.03 -11.33 10.36
CA PHE A 76 -17.66 -12.52 9.80
C PHE A 76 -17.15 -13.80 10.47
N VAL A 77 -17.97 -14.84 10.42
CA VAL A 77 -17.57 -16.19 10.82
C VAL A 77 -16.95 -16.90 9.62
N VAL A 78 -15.79 -17.52 9.81
CA VAL A 78 -15.11 -18.27 8.74
C VAL A 78 -15.98 -19.48 8.34
N PRO A 79 -16.31 -19.67 7.05
CA PRO A 79 -17.15 -20.78 6.61
C PRO A 79 -16.57 -22.14 6.98
N ALA A 80 -17.41 -23.11 7.35
CA ALA A 80 -16.97 -24.41 7.83
C ALA A 80 -16.09 -25.18 6.83
N GLY A 81 -16.35 -25.05 5.53
CA GLY A 81 -15.50 -25.64 4.47
C GLY A 81 -14.08 -25.07 4.50
N ILE A 82 -13.94 -23.77 4.69
CA ILE A 82 -12.64 -23.09 4.82
C ILE A 82 -11.93 -23.53 6.10
N VAL A 83 -12.64 -23.62 7.22
CA VAL A 83 -12.06 -24.12 8.48
C VAL A 83 -11.50 -25.53 8.32
N LYS A 84 -12.16 -26.43 7.56
CA LYS A 84 -11.70 -27.81 7.33
C LYS A 84 -10.48 -27.89 6.42
N GLU A 85 -10.36 -26.99 5.45
CA GLU A 85 -9.23 -26.96 4.54
C GLU A 85 -7.99 -26.29 5.16
N HIS A 86 -8.18 -25.49 6.22
CA HIS A 86 -7.13 -24.74 6.89
C HIS A 86 -6.25 -23.88 5.95
N PRO A 87 -6.79 -23.17 4.93
CA PRO A 87 -5.96 -22.37 4.05
C PRO A 87 -5.55 -21.06 4.74
N ASP A 88 -4.40 -20.51 4.37
CA ASP A 88 -4.14 -19.10 4.64
C ASP A 88 -5.14 -18.24 3.87
N LEU A 89 -5.52 -17.10 4.44
CA LEU A 89 -6.51 -16.18 3.88
C LEU A 89 -5.85 -14.87 3.47
N LEU A 90 -6.44 -14.24 2.46
CA LEU A 90 -6.12 -12.88 2.05
C LEU A 90 -7.39 -12.06 2.03
N LEU A 91 -7.49 -11.08 2.93
CA LEU A 91 -8.58 -10.13 2.95
C LEU A 91 -8.20 -8.92 2.10
N VAL A 92 -9.09 -8.50 1.21
CA VAL A 92 -8.84 -7.42 0.27
C VAL A 92 -9.97 -6.41 0.37
N VAL A 93 -9.61 -5.15 0.63
CA VAL A 93 -10.51 -4.00 0.46
C VAL A 93 -10.15 -3.29 -0.84
N ASN A 94 -11.15 -3.00 -1.66
CA ASN A 94 -10.99 -2.19 -2.86
C ASN A 94 -12.19 -1.24 -3.01
N THR A 95 -11.94 0.07 -2.86
CA THR A 95 -13.00 1.09 -3.04
C THR A 95 -13.01 1.70 -4.44
N GLY A 96 -12.22 1.16 -5.38
CA GLY A 96 -12.00 1.77 -6.69
C GLY A 96 -10.99 2.91 -6.68
N GLU A 97 -10.78 3.55 -7.82
CA GLU A 97 -9.88 4.73 -7.98
C GLU A 97 -8.43 4.51 -7.49
N GLY A 98 -7.95 3.26 -7.48
CA GLY A 98 -6.61 2.91 -6.99
C GLY A 98 -6.51 2.74 -5.46
N HIS A 99 -7.62 2.82 -4.73
CA HIS A 99 -7.66 2.58 -3.29
C HIS A 99 -7.83 1.08 -3.01
N ARG A 100 -6.72 0.40 -2.78
CA ARG A 100 -6.70 -1.04 -2.48
C ARG A 100 -5.74 -1.35 -1.35
N ALA A 101 -6.16 -2.23 -0.44
CA ALA A 101 -5.28 -2.77 0.59
C ALA A 101 -5.57 -4.25 0.85
N GLU A 102 -4.55 -4.97 1.30
CA GLU A 102 -4.60 -6.39 1.58
C GLU A 102 -4.17 -6.67 3.02
N TRP A 103 -4.77 -7.70 3.62
CA TRP A 103 -4.40 -8.25 4.91
C TRP A 103 -4.24 -9.76 4.81
N PRO A 104 -3.00 -10.29 4.82
CA PRO A 104 -2.77 -11.73 4.91
C PRO A 104 -3.07 -12.22 6.33
N MET A 105 -3.72 -13.37 6.44
CA MET A 105 -4.05 -14.02 7.70
C MET A 105 -3.68 -15.50 7.61
N GLN A 106 -2.91 -15.98 8.58
CA GLN A 106 -2.50 -17.38 8.61
C GLN A 106 -3.63 -18.27 9.12
N ALA A 107 -3.67 -19.51 8.63
CA ALA A 107 -4.60 -20.53 9.12
C ALA A 107 -4.59 -20.65 10.65
N ALA A 108 -3.39 -20.70 11.24
CA ALA A 108 -3.22 -20.83 12.68
C ALA A 108 -3.87 -19.69 13.49
N GLU A 109 -3.99 -18.49 12.92
CA GLU A 109 -4.59 -17.33 13.60
C GLU A 109 -6.09 -17.53 13.82
N TYR A 110 -6.85 -17.85 12.78
CA TYR A 110 -8.31 -18.03 12.88
C TYR A 110 -8.75 -19.42 13.33
N LEU A 111 -7.82 -20.36 13.44
CA LEU A 111 -8.03 -21.65 14.09
C LEU A 111 -7.74 -21.61 15.59
N GLY A 112 -7.15 -20.51 16.08
CA GLY A 112 -6.79 -20.36 17.49
C GLY A 112 -5.61 -21.25 17.91
N THR A 113 -4.76 -21.67 16.96
CA THR A 113 -3.57 -22.49 17.22
C THR A 113 -2.27 -21.68 17.15
N ALA A 114 -2.34 -20.40 16.77
CA ALA A 114 -1.20 -19.48 16.78
C ALA A 114 -0.81 -19.08 18.22
N ASP A 115 0.49 -19.16 18.52
CA ASP A 115 1.04 -18.59 19.74
C ASP A 115 0.98 -17.05 19.65
N LYS A 116 0.62 -16.36 20.75
CA LYS A 116 0.36 -14.91 20.77
C LYS A 116 1.54 -14.04 20.31
N GLN A 117 2.73 -14.62 20.15
CA GLN A 117 3.96 -13.93 19.82
C GLN A 117 4.18 -13.69 18.31
N THR A 118 3.44 -14.34 17.41
CA THR A 118 3.61 -14.13 15.95
C THR A 118 2.78 -12.97 15.38
N LEU A 119 1.96 -12.29 16.20
CA LEU A 119 0.96 -11.31 15.76
C LEU A 119 1.52 -10.00 15.18
N HIS A 120 2.83 -9.79 15.18
CA HIS A 120 3.46 -8.55 14.70
C HIS A 120 4.71 -8.82 13.87
N LYS A 121 4.54 -9.30 12.64
CA LYS A 121 5.53 -9.00 11.60
C LYS A 121 4.85 -8.58 10.31
N LYS A 122 4.20 -7.41 10.38
CA LYS A 122 4.10 -6.56 9.19
C LYS A 122 5.54 -6.21 8.79
N PRO A 123 6.03 -6.56 7.60
CA PRO A 123 7.22 -5.91 7.08
C PRO A 123 6.88 -4.42 7.06
N ALA A 124 7.66 -3.61 7.76
CA ALA A 124 7.57 -2.17 7.57
C ALA A 124 7.62 -1.93 6.06
N PRO A 125 6.63 -1.22 5.48
CA PRO A 125 6.71 -0.91 4.06
C PRO A 125 8.08 -0.26 3.85
N ALA A 126 8.89 -0.80 2.94
CA ALA A 126 10.13 -0.16 2.53
C ALA A 126 9.77 1.30 2.28
N ASN A 127 10.44 2.23 2.95
CA ASN A 127 10.17 3.65 2.80
C ASN A 127 10.94 4.13 1.57
N PRO A 128 10.33 4.20 0.35
CA PRO A 128 11.03 4.68 -0.84
C PRO A 128 11.47 6.15 -0.68
N GLY A 129 10.95 6.87 0.32
CA GLY A 129 11.30 8.26 0.60
C GLY A 129 12.80 8.47 0.84
N VAL A 130 13.49 7.55 1.51
CA VAL A 130 14.93 7.72 1.82
C VAL A 130 15.79 7.60 0.56
N MET A 131 15.48 6.63 -0.32
CA MET A 131 16.20 6.44 -1.58
C MET A 131 15.97 7.63 -2.55
N ASN A 132 14.79 8.23 -2.51
CA ASN A 132 14.42 9.37 -3.36
C ASN A 132 15.04 10.70 -2.90
N ILE A 133 15.26 10.87 -1.59
CA ILE A 133 15.97 12.05 -1.06
C ILE A 133 17.44 12.01 -1.49
N LEU A 134 18.09 10.83 -1.44
CA LEU A 134 19.48 10.65 -1.84
C LEU A 134 19.68 10.86 -3.35
N SER A 135 18.79 10.36 -4.20
CA SER A 135 18.88 10.55 -5.65
C SER A 135 18.58 11.99 -6.09
N GLY A 136 17.63 12.66 -5.42
CA GLY A 136 17.34 14.08 -5.62
C GLY A 136 18.51 15.00 -5.26
N LEU A 137 19.18 14.74 -4.13
CA LEU A 137 20.37 15.50 -3.75
C LEU A 137 21.53 15.29 -4.74
N ALA A 138 21.79 14.06 -5.16
CA ALA A 138 22.86 13.75 -6.11
C ALA A 138 22.68 14.45 -7.48
N SER A 139 21.45 14.59 -7.96
CA SER A 139 21.16 15.26 -9.23
C SER A 139 21.35 16.78 -9.17
N ILE A 140 21.11 17.42 -8.02
CA ILE A 140 21.41 18.85 -7.81
C ILE A 140 22.92 19.12 -7.91
N PHE A 141 23.75 18.32 -7.25
CA PHE A 141 25.21 18.50 -7.28
C PHE A 141 25.80 18.26 -8.68
N PHE A 142 25.27 17.29 -9.42
CA PHE A 142 25.71 17.03 -10.80
C PHE A 142 25.41 18.20 -11.74
N ILE A 143 24.22 18.79 -11.64
CA ILE A 143 23.82 19.95 -12.45
C ILE A 143 24.69 21.17 -12.11
N ALA A 144 24.91 21.46 -10.83
CA ALA A 144 25.77 22.57 -10.39
C ALA A 144 27.21 22.41 -10.91
N GLY A 145 27.76 21.20 -10.84
CA GLY A 145 29.10 20.88 -11.36
C GLY A 145 29.23 21.08 -12.87
N ALA A 146 28.23 20.64 -13.65
CA ALA A 146 28.21 20.82 -15.10
C ALA A 146 28.14 22.31 -15.49
N ILE A 147 27.35 23.12 -14.77
CA ILE A 147 27.26 24.57 -15.00
C ILE A 147 28.60 25.25 -14.70
N ALA A 148 29.25 24.93 -13.58
CA ALA A 148 30.55 25.49 -13.22
C ALA A 148 31.63 25.17 -14.27
N LEU A 149 31.66 23.94 -14.79
CA LEU A 149 32.58 23.53 -15.86
C LEU A 149 32.35 24.29 -17.17
N LEU A 150 31.09 24.54 -17.54
CA LEU A 150 30.76 25.31 -18.74
C LEU A 150 31.13 26.80 -18.60
N GLN A 151 30.94 27.39 -17.42
CA GLN A 151 31.36 28.77 -17.13
C GLN A 151 32.89 28.91 -17.12
N ALA A 152 33.62 27.95 -16.55
CA ALA A 152 35.08 27.94 -16.56
C ALA A 152 35.66 27.80 -17.98
N ARG A 153 35.02 27.03 -18.85
CA ARG A 153 35.40 26.92 -20.27
C ARG A 153 35.13 28.19 -21.08
N LYS A 154 34.08 28.95 -20.74
CA LYS A 154 33.79 30.25 -21.38
C LYS A 154 34.77 31.35 -20.98
N LYS A 155 35.29 31.35 -19.75
CA LYS A 155 36.29 32.34 -19.30
C LYS A 155 37.70 32.14 -19.87
N LYS A 156 37.98 30.97 -20.45
CA LYS A 156 39.28 30.64 -21.08
C LYS A 156 39.32 30.90 -22.59
N LYS A 157 38.24 31.43 -23.16
CA LYS A 157 38.18 31.97 -24.52
C LYS A 157 37.99 33.47 -24.43
#